data_AF-A0AAD8R5Y1-F1
#
_entry.id   AF-A0AAD8R5Y1-F1
#
_cell.length_a   1.000
_cell.length_b   1.000
_cell.length_c   1.000
_cell.angle_alpha   90.00
_cell.angle_beta   90.00
_cell.angle_gamma   90.00
#
_symmetry.space_group_name_H-M   'P 1'
#
loop_
_entity.id
_entity.type
_entity.pdbx_description
1 polymer ?
#
loop_
_entity_poly.entity_id
_entity_poly.type
_entity_poly.pdbx_seq_one_letter_code
_entity_poly.pdbx_strand_id
1 'polypeptide(L)'
;MHGAHVLFVPLPVQGHTNPMLEFGHRLAYHSLCPTSFVLSTGLPPGAPFHVATIFDGFDIGGMGSCPDPVEYCRKAEAMSFDAGGMGPCMP
;
A
#
# COMPACT_ATOMS: atom_id res chain seq x y z
N MET A 1 22.25 8.37 -1.31
CA MET A 1 22.13 7.04 -1.91
C MET A 1 20.66 6.87 -2.27
N HIS A 2 20.28 6.82 -3.56
CA HIS A 2 18.90 6.47 -3.93
C HIS A 2 18.80 4.95 -3.79
N GLY A 3 18.28 4.48 -2.66
CA GLY A 3 17.99 3.06 -2.45
C GLY A 3 16.89 2.62 -3.40
N ALA A 4 16.89 1.34 -3.80
CA ALA A 4 15.78 0.81 -4.59
C ALA A 4 14.49 0.83 -3.74
N HIS A 5 13.47 1.49 -4.26
CA HIS A 5 12.14 1.53 -3.65
C HIS A 5 11.32 0.34 -4.12
N VAL A 6 10.67 -0.34 -3.18
CA VAL A 6 9.76 -1.45 -3.48
C VAL A 6 8.34 -1.05 -3.12
N LEU A 7 7.47 -1.14 -4.11
CA LEU A 7 6.09 -0.68 -4.05
C LEU A 7 5.14 -1.83 -3.70
N PHE A 8 4.30 -1.63 -2.69
CA PHE A 8 3.26 -2.59 -2.31
C PHE A 8 1.86 -2.01 -2.47
N VAL A 9 1.02 -2.72 -3.22
CA VAL A 9 -0.41 -2.44 -3.37
C VAL A 9 -1.19 -3.66 -2.85
N PRO A 10 -1.34 -3.83 -1.53
CA PRO A 10 -2.10 -4.93 -0.98
C PRO A 10 -3.59 -4.74 -1.26
N LEU A 11 -4.30 -5.84 -1.52
CA LEU A 11 -5.77 -5.83 -1.41
C LEU A 11 -6.17 -5.51 0.04
N PRO A 12 -7.18 -4.66 0.28
CA PRO A 12 -7.58 -4.16 1.60
C PRO A 12 -8.39 -5.18 2.38
N VAL A 13 -7.78 -6.35 2.59
CA VAL A 13 -8.30 -7.42 3.41
C VAL A 13 -7.16 -7.90 4.31
N GLN A 14 -7.49 -8.22 5.56
CA GLN A 14 -6.47 -8.54 6.58
C GLN A 14 -5.51 -9.67 6.14
N GLY A 15 -6.03 -10.65 5.39
CA GLY A 15 -5.25 -11.78 4.86
C GLY A 15 -4.16 -11.40 3.85
N HIS A 16 -4.24 -10.20 3.24
CA HIS A 16 -3.25 -9.71 2.28
C HIS A 16 -2.35 -8.61 2.86
N THR A 17 -2.89 -7.74 3.72
CA THR A 17 -2.10 -6.65 4.33
C THR A 17 -0.98 -7.16 5.23
N ASN A 18 -1.27 -8.07 6.16
CA ASN A 18 -0.27 -8.53 7.14
C ASN A 18 0.94 -9.23 6.49
N PRO A 19 0.75 -10.19 5.56
CA PRO A 19 1.89 -10.79 4.85
C PRO A 19 2.72 -9.78 4.06
N MET A 20 2.10 -8.72 3.53
CA MET A 20 2.79 -7.68 2.79
C MET A 20 3.64 -6.77 3.69
N LEU A 21 3.15 -6.48 4.89
CA LEU A 21 3.93 -5.76 5.91
C LEU A 21 5.11 -6.63 6.40
N GLU A 22 4.87 -7.90 6.72
CA GLU A 22 5.93 -8.84 7.09
C GLU A 22 7.03 -8.94 6.01
N PHE A 23 6.63 -8.98 4.74
CA PHE A 23 7.57 -8.95 3.62
C PHE A 23 8.34 -7.63 3.54
N GLY A 24 7.67 -6.49 3.69
CA GLY A 24 8.31 -5.18 3.69
C GLY A 24 9.33 -4.98 4.81
N HIS A 25 9.09 -5.52 6.01
CA HIS A 25 10.09 -5.55 7.08
C HIS A 25 11.36 -6.29 6.65
N ARG A 26 11.22 -7.43 5.94
CA ARG A 26 12.37 -8.18 5.41
C ARG A 26 13.13 -7.39 4.34
N LEU A 27 12.43 -6.63 3.52
CA LEU A 27 13.08 -5.74 2.54
C LEU A 27 13.86 -4.62 3.21
N ALA A 28 13.30 -3.98 4.25
CA ALA A 28 13.99 -2.97 5.04
C ALA A 28 15.27 -3.51 5.69
N TYR A 29 15.23 -4.75 6.19
CA TYR A 29 16.41 -5.45 6.69
C TYR A 29 17.53 -5.58 5.64
N HIS A 30 17.18 -5.68 4.36
CA HIS A 30 18.10 -5.71 3.23
C HIS A 30 18.39 -4.33 2.61
N SER A 31 18.17 -3.25 3.35
CA SER A 31 18.43 -1.86 2.93
C SER A 31 17.63 -1.39 1.71
N LEU A 32 16.50 -2.04 1.44
CA LEU A 32 15.50 -1.58 0.48
C LEU A 32 14.48 -0.69 1.18
N CYS A 33 13.85 0.19 0.42
CA CYS A 33 12.84 1.11 0.96
C CYS A 33 11.43 0.59 0.67
N PRO A 34 10.75 -0.03 1.63
CA PRO A 34 9.38 -0.46 1.43
C PRO A 34 8.44 0.75 1.44
N THR A 35 7.69 0.94 0.36
CA THR A 35 6.57 1.87 0.29
C THR A 35 5.28 1.06 0.26
N SER A 36 4.46 1.20 1.29
CA SER A 36 3.14 0.56 1.36
C SER A 36 2.05 1.59 1.07
N PHE A 37 1.13 1.28 0.17
CA PHE A 37 -0.11 2.03 0.11
C PHE A 37 -1.07 1.54 1.15
N VAL A 38 -1.74 2.49 1.78
CA VAL A 38 -2.93 2.23 2.55
C VAL A 38 -4.07 2.89 1.81
N LEU A 39 -5.13 2.12 1.59
CA LEU A 39 -6.39 2.69 1.17
C LEU A 39 -6.83 3.74 2.18
N SER A 40 -7.50 4.80 1.74
CA SER A 40 -7.96 5.93 2.57
C SER A 40 -8.62 5.55 3.92
N THR A 41 -9.10 4.32 4.06
CA THR A 41 -9.79 3.79 5.24
C THR A 41 -8.91 2.97 6.20
N GLY A 42 -7.65 2.68 5.88
CA GLY A 42 -6.76 1.86 6.71
C GLY A 42 -5.83 2.68 7.62
N LEU A 43 -5.37 2.09 8.71
CA LEU A 43 -4.32 2.70 9.53
C LEU A 43 -2.96 2.57 8.80
N PRO A 44 -2.22 3.68 8.60
CA PRO A 44 -0.88 3.62 8.00
C PRO A 44 0.05 2.74 8.85
N PRO A 45 0.82 1.82 8.24
CA PRO A 45 1.87 1.12 8.96
C PRO A 45 2.92 2.13 9.45
N GLY A 46 3.48 1.89 10.63
CA GLY A 46 4.55 2.71 11.19
C GLY A 46 5.89 2.52 10.45
N ALA A 47 6.98 3.04 10.99
CA ALA A 47 8.31 2.77 10.46
C ALA A 47 8.57 1.25 10.33
N PRO A 48 9.28 0.77 9.29
CA PRO A 48 10.10 1.53 8.33
C PRO A 48 9.36 1.91 7.03
N PHE A 49 8.04 1.84 7.00
CA PHE A 49 7.29 2.05 5.76
C PHE A 49 7.13 3.53 5.41
N HIS A 50 7.37 3.85 4.15
CA HIS A 50 6.78 5.05 3.55
C HIS A 50 5.34 4.75 3.17
N VAL A 51 4.42 5.63 3.55
CA VAL A 51 3.00 5.49 3.23
C VAL A 51 2.58 6.57 2.27
N ALA A 52 1.92 6.15 1.19
CA ALA A 52 1.19 7.04 0.33
C ALA A 52 -0.25 6.53 0.21
N THR A 53 -1.16 7.42 -0.17
CA THR A 53 -2.58 7.11 -0.31
C THR A 53 -2.89 6.82 -1.77
N ILE A 54 -3.67 5.78 -2.03
CA ILE A 54 -4.28 5.52 -3.34
C ILE A 54 -5.78 5.67 -3.25
N PHE A 55 -6.36 6.18 -4.32
CA PHE A 55 -7.80 6.36 -4.47
C PHE A 55 -8.36 5.14 -5.20
N ASP A 56 -9.14 4.33 -4.49
CA ASP A 56 -9.80 3.13 -5.06
C ASP A 56 -11.21 3.42 -5.59
N GLY A 57 -11.68 4.66 -5.42
CA GLY A 57 -13.04 5.09 -5.76
C GLY A 57 -14.08 4.74 -4.70
N PHE A 58 -13.66 4.22 -3.54
CA PHE A 58 -14.51 3.84 -2.41
C PHE A 58 -14.05 4.48 -1.09
N ASP A 59 -13.42 5.65 -1.13
CA ASP A 59 -12.73 6.28 0.02
C ASP A 59 -13.58 6.52 1.27
N ILE A 60 -14.90 6.62 1.13
CA ILE A 60 -15.82 6.85 2.26
C ILE A 60 -16.25 5.52 2.93
N GLY A 61 -16.42 4.45 2.15
CA GLY A 61 -17.01 3.19 2.64
C GLY A 61 -16.11 1.95 2.51
N GLY A 62 -14.94 2.11 1.89
CA GLY A 62 -13.97 1.06 1.58
C GLY A 62 -14.58 -0.10 0.78
N MET A 63 -13.95 -1.27 0.87
CA MET A 63 -14.47 -2.52 0.32
C MET A 63 -15.94 -2.79 0.70
N GLY A 64 -16.37 -2.39 1.91
CA GLY A 64 -17.73 -2.63 2.41
C GLY A 64 -18.84 -1.84 1.69
N SER A 65 -18.50 -0.78 0.97
CA SER A 65 -19.46 -0.06 0.12
C SER A 65 -19.54 -0.60 -1.30
N CYS A 66 -18.69 -1.57 -1.67
CA CYS A 66 -18.80 -2.29 -2.92
C CYS A 66 -19.73 -3.51 -2.76
N PRO A 67 -20.85 -3.59 -3.49
CA PRO A 67 -21.78 -4.72 -3.38
C PRO A 67 -21.23 -6.02 -3.99
N ASP A 68 -20.18 -5.92 -4.82
CA ASP A 68 -19.54 -7.06 -5.47
C ASP A 68 -18.02 -7.08 -5.20
N PRO A 69 -17.52 -8.00 -4.37
CA PRO A 69 -16.09 -8.17 -4.11
C PRO A 69 -15.25 -8.43 -5.37
N VAL A 70 -15.81 -9.05 -6.41
CA VAL A 70 -15.10 -9.31 -7.68
C VAL A 70 -14.92 -8.02 -8.47
N GLU A 71 -15.95 -7.17 -8.50
CA GLU A 71 -15.87 -5.84 -9.13
C GLU A 71 -14.83 -4.96 -8.42
N TYR A 72 -14.78 -5.05 -7.09
CA TYR A 72 -13.78 -4.34 -6.30
C TYR A 72 -12.35 -4.76 -6.67
N CYS A 73 -12.06 -6.07 -6.72
CA CYS A 73 -10.75 -6.56 -7.15
C CYS A 73 -10.38 -6.07 -8.56
N ARG A 74 -11.35 -6.07 -9.49
CA ARG A 74 -11.13 -5.62 -10.87
C ARG A 74 -10.83 -4.12 -10.96
N LYS A 75 -11.43 -3.30 -10.10
CA LYS A 75 -11.10 -1.88 -9.96
C LYS A 75 -9.72 -1.67 -9.34
N ALA A 76 -9.35 -2.48 -8.36
CA ALA A 76 -8.04 -2.43 -7.73
C ALA A 76 -6.90 -2.68 -8.74
N GLU A 77 -7.10 -3.57 -9.71
CA GLU A 77 -6.15 -3.83 -10.80
C GLU A 77 -5.97 -2.64 -11.76
N ALA A 78 -6.97 -1.76 -11.87
CA ALA A 78 -6.96 -0.61 -12.76
C ALA A 78 -6.42 0.68 -12.10
N MET A 79 -6.06 0.62 -10.81
CA MET A 79 -5.58 1.79 -10.07
C MET A 79 -4.23 2.27 -10.63
N SER A 80 -4.09 3.59 -10.79
CA SER A 80 -2.83 4.24 -11.16
C SER A 80 -2.17 4.86 -9.92
N PHE A 81 -0.85 4.80 -9.84
CA PHE A 81 -0.08 5.40 -8.76
C PHE A 81 0.61 6.69 -9.22
N ASP A 82 0.46 7.78 -8.45
CA ASP A 82 1.23 9.01 -8.63
C ASP A 82 2.45 9.02 -7.69
N ALA A 83 3.64 8.92 -8.28
CA ALA A 83 4.92 8.84 -7.56
C ALA A 83 5.41 10.16 -6.94
N GLY A 84 4.66 11.27 -7.10
CA GLY A 84 5.10 12.60 -6.67
C GLY A 84 5.40 12.78 -5.18
N GLY A 85 5.00 11.84 -4.31
CA GLY A 85 5.18 11.91 -2.85
C GLY A 85 6.35 11.10 -2.27
N MET A 86 7.15 10.39 -3.07
CA MET A 86 8.19 9.49 -2.54
C MET A 86 9.40 10.28 -2.02
N GLY A 87 9.42 10.59 -0.72
CA GLY A 87 10.57 11.21 -0.04
C GLY A 87 11.76 10.24 0.12
N PRO A 88 12.96 10.75 0.45
CA PRO A 88 14.13 9.91 0.68
C PRO A 88 13.92 8.97 1.88
N CYS A 89 14.43 7.74 1.77
CA CYS A 89 14.40 6.78 2.87
C CYS A 89 15.40 7.21 3.94
N MET A 90 14.94 7.40 5.17
CA MET A 90 15.82 7.61 6.31
C MET A 90 16.44 6.25 6.72
N PRO A 91 17.72 6.22 7.13
CA PRO A 91 18.41 5.01 7.57
C PRO A 91 17.87 4.46 8.89
#